data_AF-A0A937GU71-F1
#
_entry.id   AF-A0A937GU71-F1
#
_cell.length_a   1.000
_cell.length_b   1.000
_cell.length_c   1.000
_cell.angle_alpha   90.00
_cell.angle_beta   90.00
_cell.angle_gamma   90.00
#
_symmetry.space_group_name_H-M   'P 1'
#
loop_
_entity.id
_entity.type
_entity.pdbx_description
1 polymer ?
#
loop_
_entity_poly.entity_id
_entity_poly.type
_entity_poly.pdbx_seq_one_letter_code
_entity_poly.pdbx_strand_id
1 'polypeptide(L)' 'GAEADVALLRLLEGDFGFVDTAKKKMKGTQKLVCELTLREGNVVYDLNGLASPLWK' A
#
# COMPACT_ATOMS: atom_id res chain seq x y z
N GLY A 1 25.99 0.92 7.12
CA GLY A 1 24.55 0.90 7.46
C GLY A 1 23.81 0.14 6.37
N ALA A 2 22.66 -0.45 6.68
CA ALA A 2 21.80 -1.06 5.66
C ALA A 2 21.12 0.04 4.83
N GLU A 3 20.80 -0.28 3.58
CA GLU A 3 20.01 0.54 2.66
C GLU A 3 18.63 0.81 3.28
N ALA A 4 18.17 2.07 3.26
CA ALA A 4 16.95 2.48 3.94
C ALA A 4 15.72 2.21 3.07
N ASP A 5 15.24 0.97 3.11
CA ASP A 5 14.05 0.52 2.37
C ASP A 5 12.87 0.31 3.32
N VAL A 6 11.74 0.97 3.03
CA VAL A 6 10.53 0.92 3.88
C VAL A 6 9.28 0.92 3.00
N ALA A 7 8.31 0.07 3.32
CA ALA A 7 6.96 0.13 2.75
C ALA A 7 5.94 0.44 3.86
N LEU A 8 5.16 1.49 3.67
CA LEU A 8 4.04 1.85 4.54
C LEU A 8 2.77 1.18 4.03
N LEU A 9 2.18 0.31 4.85
CA LEU A 9 0.93 -0.35 4.54
C LEU A 9 -0.18 0.20 5.44
N ARG A 10 -1.32 0.56 4.84
CA ARG A 10 -2.55 0.85 5.57
C ARG A 10 -3.45 -0.38 5.57
N LEU A 11 -3.92 -0.74 6.76
CA LEU A 11 -4.99 -1.72 6.93
C LEU A 11 -6.34 -1.01 6.72
N LEU A 12 -7.06 -1.40 5.68
CA LEU A 12 -8.45 -1.01 5.45
C LEU A 12 -9.36 -2.03 6.11
N GLU A 13 -10.44 -1.55 6.72
CA GLU A 13 -11.55 -2.37 7.21
C GLU A 13 -12.80 -2.10 6.34
N GLY A 14 -13.48 -3.15 5.89
CA GLY A 14 -14.62 -3.06 4.98
C GLY A 14 -14.97 -4.39 4.31
N ASP A 15 -15.98 -4.43 3.42
CA ASP A 15 -16.36 -5.65 2.69
C ASP A 15 -15.55 -5.79 1.39
N PHE A 16 -14.56 -6.69 1.39
CA PHE A 16 -13.70 -6.95 0.25
C PHE A 16 -13.91 -8.34 -0.35
N GLY A 17 -13.60 -8.47 -1.64
CA GLY A 17 -13.54 -9.73 -2.36
C GLY A 17 -12.16 -9.99 -2.95
N PHE A 18 -11.62 -11.17 -2.70
CA PHE A 18 -10.34 -11.65 -3.24
C PHE A 18 -10.61 -12.82 -4.17
N VAL A 19 -10.02 -12.81 -5.36
CA VAL A 19 -10.20 -13.89 -6.35
C VAL A 19 -8.94 -14.76 -6.36
N ASP A 20 -9.12 -16.06 -6.24
CA ASP A 20 -8.03 -17.03 -6.34
C ASP A 20 -7.71 -17.41 -7.80
N THR A 21 -6.71 -18.24 -8.00
CA THR A 21 -6.31 -18.74 -9.33
C THR A 21 -7.39 -19.61 -10.00
N ALA A 22 -8.32 -20.16 -9.22
CA ALA A 22 -9.47 -20.92 -9.70
C ALA A 22 -10.69 -20.03 -10.02
N LYS A 23 -10.54 -18.71 -9.99
CA LYS A 23 -11.60 -17.71 -10.20
C LYS A 23 -12.72 -17.78 -9.16
N LYS A 24 -12.46 -18.31 -7.97
CA LYS A 24 -13.40 -18.32 -6.84
C LYS A 24 -13.18 -17.10 -5.97
N LYS A 25 -14.28 -16.55 -5.45
CA LYS A 25 -14.28 -15.36 -4.59
C LYS A 25 -14.21 -15.75 -3.12
N MET A 26 -13.22 -15.22 -2.42
CA MET A 26 -13.12 -15.19 -0.96
C MET A 26 -13.55 -13.82 -0.45
N LYS A 27 -14.36 -13.79 0.61
CA LYS A 27 -14.73 -12.55 1.31
C LYS A 27 -13.71 -12.24 2.39
N GLY A 28 -13.42 -10.96 2.62
CA GLY A 28 -12.57 -10.52 3.72
C GLY A 28 -13.03 -9.18 4.27
N THR A 29 -12.79 -8.98 5.56
CA THR A 29 -13.14 -7.74 6.28
C THR A 29 -11.99 -6.73 6.32
N GLN A 30 -10.80 -7.15 5.89
CA GLN A 30 -9.56 -6.39 5.98
C GLN A 30 -8.76 -6.47 4.68
N LYS A 31 -8.12 -5.37 4.29
CA LYS A 31 -7.24 -5.29 3.10
C LYS A 31 -6.05 -4.38 3.38
N LEU A 32 -4.83 -4.88 3.15
CA LEU A 32 -3.64 -4.04 3.16
C LEU A 32 -3.50 -3.29 1.83
N VAL A 33 -3.21 -2.01 1.89
CA VAL A 33 -2.91 -1.15 0.76
C VAL A 33 -1.56 -0.48 1.00
N CYS A 34 -0.70 -0.48 -0.02
CA CYS A 34 0.55 0.28 0.05
C CYS A 34 0.23 1.77 -0.09
N GLU A 35 0.68 2.57 0.87
CA GLU A 35 0.52 4.02 0.88
C GLU A 35 1.78 4.75 0.41
N LEU A 36 2.97 4.22 0.76
CA LEU A 36 4.26 4.83 0.45
C LEU A 36 5.35 3.75 0.40
N THR A 37 6.28 3.84 -0.55
CA THR A 37 7.52 3.05 -0.56
C THR A 37 8.72 3.98 -0.65
N LEU A 38 9.67 3.78 0.27
CA LEU A 38 11.01 4.34 0.24
C LEU A 38 11.99 3.27 -0.20
N ARG A 39 12.86 3.60 -1.16
CA ARG A 39 14.00 2.79 -1.55
C ARG A 39 15.25 3.65 -1.51
N GLU A 40 16.30 3.20 -0.83
CA GLU A 40 17.51 4.01 -0.62
C GLU A 40 17.19 5.37 0.03
N GLY A 41 16.14 5.45 0.85
CA GLY A 41 15.63 6.69 1.42
C GLY A 41 14.86 7.60 0.45
N ASN A 42 14.71 7.22 -0.82
CA ASN A 42 13.97 7.97 -1.83
C ASN A 42 12.55 7.45 -1.99
N VAL A 43 11.58 8.35 -2.14
CA VAL A 43 10.19 7.99 -2.44
C VAL A 43 10.11 7.43 -3.86
N VAL A 44 9.76 6.14 -3.99
CA VAL A 44 9.57 5.47 -5.29
C VAL A 44 8.10 5.13 -5.57
N TYR A 45 7.24 5.26 -4.56
CA TYR A 45 5.80 5.09 -4.69
C TYR A 45 5.11 5.91 -3.59
N ASP A 46 4.08 6.68 -3.94
CA ASP A 46 3.27 7.47 -3.01
C ASP A 46 1.83 7.52 -3.52
N LEU A 47 0.92 6.76 -2.89
CA LEU A 47 -0.45 6.59 -3.35
C LEU A 47 -1.29 7.86 -3.14
N ASN A 48 -1.10 8.54 -2.01
CA ASN A 48 -1.94 9.67 -1.57
C ASN A 48 -1.16 10.98 -1.46
N GLY A 49 0.07 11.05 -1.97
CA GLY A 49 0.90 12.24 -1.90
C GLY A 49 1.38 12.56 -0.47
N LEU A 50 1.56 11.55 0.39
CA LEU A 50 1.97 11.72 1.79
C LEU A 50 3.32 12.46 1.92
N ALA A 51 4.22 12.26 0.96
CA ALA A 51 5.51 12.92 0.91
C ALA A 51 5.51 14.13 -0.05
N SER A 52 4.40 14.38 -0.75
CA SER A 52 4.28 15.41 -1.77
C SER A 52 3.86 16.76 -1.19
N PRO A 53 4.33 17.90 -1.74
CA PRO A 53 3.87 19.21 -1.32
C PRO A 53 2.40 19.43 -1.73
N LEU A 54 1.69 20.27 -0.97
CA LEU A 54 0.33 20.68 -1.33
C LEU A 54 0.31 21.43 -2.67
N TRP A 55 -0.75 21.19 -3.44
CA TRP A 55 -1.03 21.95 -4.66
C TRP A 55 -1.21 23.44 -4.34
N LYS A 56 -0.72 24.30 -5.23
CA LYS A 56 -0.78 25.77 -5.14
C LYS A 56 -1.45 26.34 -6.37
#